data_AF-A0A0F8WL40-F1
#
_entry.id   AF-A0A0F8WL40-F1
#
_cell.length_a   1.000
_cell.length_b   1.000
_cell.length_c   1.000
_cell.angle_alpha   90.00
_cell.angle_beta   90.00
_cell.angle_gamma   90.00
#
_symmetry.space_group_name_H-M   'P 1'
#
loop_
_entity.id
_entity.type
_entity.pdbx_description
1 polymer ?
#
loop_
_entity_poly.entity_id
_entity_poly.type
_entity_poly.pdbx_seq_one_letter_code
_entity_poly.pdbx_strand_id
1 'polypeptide(L)'
;ATDKRSYLRRNIKRFIKKRYVFEELFNGRCIGCGKDFMNKNLPALDGHHPKKLAEKSLWHEIADLDCENISKIYIKEGVISLCANCHRINHSVFHNYIEEIFKNHYLESKLQNFEWIVKEKFKQIRKNIKNFQFDLENINFKSPLKVIEFASRDAWKLRLIQMYYGIKKLNIKSFRRKDFEQFEHINLRNITGWIPKFQNKNLIEIAKPITSQYKYYRFTYEGIEIVKKIEKEYIYESKEEI
;
A
#
# COMPACT_ATOMS: atom_id res chain seq x y z
N ALA A 1 18.77 8.60 20.39
CA ALA A 1 17.38 8.88 19.98
C ALA A 1 17.24 8.60 18.49
N THR A 2 16.48 7.58 18.11
CA THR A 2 16.16 7.32 16.70
C THR A 2 15.46 8.54 16.13
N ASP A 3 16.00 9.10 15.03
CA ASP A 3 15.39 10.20 14.31
C ASP A 3 13.89 9.89 14.07
N LYS A 4 13.01 10.71 14.64
CA LYS A 4 11.54 10.57 14.57
C LYS A 4 11.06 10.43 13.13
N ARG A 5 11.77 11.05 12.17
CA ARG A 5 11.48 10.97 10.75
C ARG A 5 11.81 9.58 10.18
N SER A 6 12.93 9.00 10.59
CA SER A 6 13.34 7.65 10.19
C SER A 6 12.39 6.58 10.73
N TYR A 7 11.96 6.72 11.99
CA TYR A 7 10.92 5.86 12.58
C TYR A 7 9.59 5.95 11.82
N LEU A 8 9.12 7.17 11.54
CA LEU A 8 7.88 7.40 10.80
C LEU A 8 7.93 6.79 9.38
N ARG A 9 9.04 7.01 8.66
CA ARG A 9 9.26 6.42 7.33
C ARG A 9 9.18 4.90 7.35
N ARG A 10 9.82 4.25 8.35
CA ARG A 10 9.76 2.79 8.49
C ARG A 10 8.32 2.32 8.70
N ASN A 11 7.55 2.97 9.56
CA ASN A 11 6.16 2.59 9.81
C ASN A 11 5.26 2.80 8.60
N ILE A 12 5.44 3.89 7.83
CA ILE A 12 4.73 4.10 6.57
C ILE A 12 5.03 2.97 5.57
N LYS A 13 6.31 2.59 5.43
CA LYS A 13 6.71 1.47 4.57
C LYS A 13 6.04 0.17 5.01
N ARG A 14 6.14 -0.19 6.30
CA ARG A 14 5.48 -1.38 6.85
C ARG A 14 3.97 -1.37 6.60
N PHE A 15 3.32 -0.22 6.76
CA PHE A 15 1.89 -0.05 6.49
C PHE A 15 1.55 -0.33 5.02
N ILE A 16 2.28 0.28 4.08
CA ILE A 16 2.06 0.06 2.64
C ILE A 16 2.29 -1.41 2.28
N LYS A 17 3.33 -2.06 2.84
CA LYS A 17 3.57 -3.50 2.64
C LYS A 17 2.41 -4.36 3.16
N LYS A 18 1.90 -4.08 4.38
CA LYS A 18 0.75 -4.81 4.95
C LYS A 18 -0.44 -4.71 4.02
N ARG A 19 -0.77 -3.49 3.59
CA ARG A 19 -1.87 -3.23 2.67
C ARG A 19 -1.74 -4.05 1.39
N TYR A 20 -0.58 -3.99 0.75
CA TYR A 20 -0.33 -4.71 -0.50
C TYR A 20 -0.49 -6.22 -0.34
N VAL A 21 0.13 -6.81 0.69
CA VAL A 21 0.00 -8.26 0.96
C VAL A 21 -1.47 -8.65 1.17
N PHE A 22 -2.26 -7.80 1.84
CA PHE A 22 -3.66 -8.10 2.09
C PHE A 22 -4.56 -7.91 0.85
N GLU A 23 -4.23 -6.95 0.00
CA GLU A 23 -4.84 -6.79 -1.33
C GLU A 23 -4.61 -8.05 -2.16
N GLU A 24 -3.35 -8.47 -2.32
CA GLU A 24 -2.97 -9.60 -3.17
C GLU A 24 -3.49 -10.94 -2.65
N LEU A 25 -3.34 -11.24 -1.35
CA LEU A 25 -3.70 -12.56 -0.82
C LEU A 25 -5.18 -12.71 -0.49
N PHE A 26 -5.88 -11.62 -0.20
CA PHE A 26 -7.22 -11.66 0.38
C PHE A 26 -8.21 -10.73 -0.34
N ASN A 27 -7.84 -10.14 -1.48
CA ASN A 27 -8.63 -9.13 -2.19
C ASN A 27 -9.05 -7.96 -1.28
N GLY A 28 -8.27 -7.66 -0.24
CA GLY A 28 -8.60 -6.61 0.72
C GLY A 28 -9.81 -6.90 1.62
N ARG A 29 -10.22 -8.16 1.74
CA ARG A 29 -11.42 -8.58 2.47
C ARG A 29 -11.09 -9.22 3.80
N CYS A 30 -12.05 -9.13 4.72
CA CYS A 30 -12.09 -9.99 5.89
C CYS A 30 -12.64 -11.36 5.47
N ILE A 31 -11.87 -12.43 5.66
CA ILE A 31 -12.29 -13.80 5.36
C ILE A 31 -13.49 -14.21 6.22
N GLY A 32 -13.56 -13.75 7.48
CA GLY A 32 -14.68 -14.06 8.37
C GLY A 32 -16.03 -13.52 7.88
N CYS A 33 -16.13 -12.22 7.57
CA CYS A 33 -17.41 -11.58 7.22
C CYS A 33 -17.57 -11.19 5.74
N GLY A 34 -16.56 -11.41 4.90
CA GLY A 34 -16.58 -11.09 3.47
C GLY A 34 -16.54 -9.59 3.13
N LYS A 35 -16.57 -8.70 4.13
CA LYS A 35 -16.55 -7.26 3.89
C LYS A 35 -15.21 -6.81 3.31
N ASP A 36 -15.30 -5.95 2.31
CA ASP A 36 -14.19 -5.22 1.71
C ASP A 36 -13.82 -3.99 2.56
N PHE A 37 -12.53 -3.86 2.88
CA PHE A 37 -11.99 -2.76 3.68
C PHE A 37 -11.13 -1.78 2.87
N MET A 38 -10.95 -2.03 1.56
CA MET A 38 -10.06 -1.28 0.69
C MET A 38 -10.37 0.20 0.58
N ASN A 39 -11.66 0.54 0.52
CA ASN A 39 -12.11 1.91 0.29
C ASN A 39 -12.59 2.61 1.55
N LYS A 40 -12.55 1.95 2.72
CA LYS A 40 -13.29 2.42 3.91
C LYS A 40 -12.45 2.62 5.16
N ASN A 41 -11.48 1.75 5.46
CA ASN A 41 -10.58 1.88 6.63
C ASN A 41 -9.54 0.76 6.65
N LEU A 42 -8.43 0.98 5.93
CA LEU A 42 -7.37 0.00 5.71
C LEU A 42 -6.50 -0.44 6.92
N PRO A 43 -6.54 0.17 8.13
CA PRO A 43 -5.87 -0.45 9.28
C PRO A 43 -6.70 -1.54 9.97
N ALA A 44 -7.91 -1.87 9.48
CA ALA A 44 -8.82 -2.74 10.23
C ALA A 44 -8.58 -4.26 10.06
N LEU A 45 -7.71 -4.68 9.13
CA LEU A 45 -7.43 -6.09 8.89
C LEU A 45 -6.13 -6.54 9.58
N ASP A 46 -6.19 -7.71 10.22
CA ASP A 46 -5.07 -8.36 10.89
C ASP A 46 -4.90 -9.80 10.40
N GLY A 47 -3.66 -10.29 10.49
CA GLY A 47 -3.33 -11.67 10.21
C GLY A 47 -3.75 -12.55 11.38
N HIS A 48 -4.43 -13.64 11.08
CA HIS A 48 -4.87 -14.62 12.05
C HIS A 48 -4.43 -16.02 11.62
N HIS A 49 -3.83 -16.78 12.55
CA HIS A 49 -3.50 -18.19 12.36
C HIS A 49 -4.69 -19.05 12.82
N PRO A 50 -5.49 -19.63 11.91
CA PRO A 50 -6.66 -20.41 12.28
C PRO A 50 -6.30 -21.76 12.91
N LYS A 51 -5.09 -22.27 12.63
CA LYS A 51 -4.54 -23.48 13.22
C LYS A 51 -3.47 -23.11 14.25
N LYS A 52 -3.41 -23.88 15.34
CA LYS A 52 -2.33 -23.75 16.32
C LYS A 52 -1.04 -24.27 15.70
N LEU A 53 -0.09 -23.38 15.46
CA LEU A 53 1.26 -23.72 15.00
C LEU A 53 2.23 -23.69 16.19
N ALA A 54 3.25 -24.55 16.17
CA ALA A 54 4.31 -24.57 17.18
C ALA A 54 5.17 -23.30 17.09
N GLU A 55 5.51 -22.90 15.86
CA GLU A 55 6.17 -21.65 15.52
C GLU A 55 5.28 -20.86 14.56
N LYS A 56 5.11 -19.57 14.83
CA LYS A 56 4.32 -18.66 13.99
C LYS A 56 5.02 -17.33 13.90
N SER A 57 5.01 -16.74 12.71
CA SER A 57 5.58 -15.43 12.49
C SER A 57 4.62 -14.35 13.01
N LEU A 58 5.14 -13.41 13.80
CA LEU A 58 4.43 -12.21 14.19
C LEU A 58 4.69 -11.10 13.16
N TRP A 59 3.68 -10.24 12.94
CA TRP A 59 3.78 -9.17 11.95
C TRP A 59 5.04 -8.32 12.12
N HIS A 60 5.40 -7.96 13.36
CA HIS A 60 6.55 -7.08 13.60
C HIS A 60 7.91 -7.72 13.30
N GLU A 61 7.98 -9.06 13.26
CA GLU A 61 9.19 -9.84 12.93
C GLU A 61 9.40 -9.87 11.41
N ILE A 62 8.31 -9.96 10.65
CA ILE A 62 8.36 -10.09 9.19
C ILE A 62 8.14 -8.78 8.44
N ALA A 63 7.68 -7.72 9.11
CA ALA A 63 7.26 -6.47 8.45
C ALA A 63 8.39 -5.75 7.67
N ASP A 64 9.65 -6.06 7.97
CA ASP A 64 10.80 -5.49 7.26
C ASP A 64 11.17 -6.28 6.00
N LEU A 65 10.73 -7.53 5.86
CA LEU A 65 10.89 -8.34 4.64
C LEU A 65 10.16 -7.69 3.45
N ASP A 66 10.55 -8.04 2.22
CA ASP A 66 9.78 -7.66 1.03
C ASP A 66 8.39 -8.37 1.02
N CYS A 67 7.48 -7.83 0.20
CA CYS A 67 6.12 -8.35 0.14
C CYS A 67 6.06 -9.81 -0.34
N GLU A 68 6.98 -10.25 -1.19
CA GLU A 68 7.03 -11.62 -1.69
C GLU A 68 7.27 -12.60 -0.55
N ASN A 69 8.29 -12.33 0.26
CA ASN A 69 8.65 -13.14 1.42
C ASN A 69 7.57 -13.13 2.50
N ILE A 70 6.95 -11.96 2.75
CA ILE A 70 5.80 -11.88 3.67
C ILE A 70 4.65 -12.77 3.16
N SER A 71 4.32 -12.68 1.87
CA SER A 71 3.23 -13.46 1.29
C SER A 71 3.51 -14.96 1.34
N LYS A 72 4.76 -15.39 1.03
CA LYS A 72 5.18 -16.80 1.16
C LYS A 72 5.02 -17.31 2.60
N ILE A 73 5.41 -16.51 3.60
CA ILE A 73 5.22 -16.85 5.02
C ILE A 73 3.73 -17.01 5.33
N TYR A 74 2.89 -16.06 4.91
CA TYR A 74 1.45 -16.12 5.15
C TYR A 74 0.80 -17.36 4.51
N ILE A 75 1.16 -17.69 3.28
CA ILE A 75 0.67 -18.89 2.59
C ILE A 75 1.11 -20.15 3.34
N LYS A 76 2.41 -20.25 3.65
CA LYS A 76 3.00 -21.40 4.36
C LYS A 76 2.35 -21.63 5.73
N GLU A 77 2.13 -20.55 6.49
CA GLU A 77 1.55 -20.59 7.83
C GLU A 77 0.01 -20.63 7.83
N GLY A 78 -0.64 -20.57 6.66
CA GLY A 78 -2.09 -20.57 6.54
C GLY A 78 -2.74 -19.34 7.20
N VAL A 79 -2.06 -18.20 7.17
CA VAL A 79 -2.54 -16.93 7.75
C VAL A 79 -3.73 -16.42 6.94
N ILE A 80 -4.79 -16.02 7.64
CA ILE A 80 -5.96 -15.40 7.00
C ILE A 80 -6.12 -13.95 7.44
N SER A 81 -6.76 -13.14 6.60
CA SER A 81 -7.15 -11.77 6.93
C SER A 81 -8.48 -11.73 7.69
N LEU A 82 -8.48 -11.15 8.89
CA LEU A 82 -9.69 -10.87 9.66
C LEU A 82 -9.79 -9.39 10.02
N CYS A 83 -11.00 -8.83 9.99
CA CYS A 83 -11.22 -7.52 10.60
C CYS A 83 -11.20 -7.65 12.13
N ALA A 84 -10.87 -6.55 12.83
CA ALA A 84 -10.81 -6.52 14.29
C ALA A 84 -12.05 -7.13 14.99
N ASN A 85 -13.24 -6.90 14.44
CA ASN A 85 -14.49 -7.46 14.99
C ASN A 85 -14.55 -8.98 14.82
N CYS A 86 -14.28 -9.51 13.62
CA CYS A 86 -14.28 -10.95 13.40
C CYS A 86 -13.13 -11.64 14.15
N HIS A 87 -11.98 -10.98 14.28
CA HIS A 87 -10.87 -11.48 15.06
C HIS A 87 -11.24 -11.63 16.54
N ARG A 88 -11.81 -10.58 17.16
CA ARG A 88 -12.29 -10.62 18.55
C ARG A 88 -13.42 -11.64 18.74
N ILE A 89 -14.39 -11.66 17.84
CA ILE A 89 -15.51 -12.60 17.87
C ILE A 89 -15.01 -14.05 17.81
N ASN A 90 -14.05 -14.36 16.94
CA ASN A 90 -13.52 -15.72 16.81
C ASN A 90 -12.90 -16.24 18.12
N HIS A 91 -12.31 -15.35 18.93
CA HIS A 91 -11.74 -15.66 20.24
C HIS A 91 -12.72 -15.49 21.40
N SER A 92 -13.94 -15.02 21.15
CA SER A 92 -14.92 -14.73 22.18
C SER A 92 -15.81 -15.94 22.50
N VAL A 93 -16.13 -16.10 23.78
CA VAL A 93 -17.15 -17.03 24.29
C VAL A 93 -18.52 -16.36 24.47
N PHE A 94 -18.66 -15.07 24.10
CA PHE A 94 -19.88 -14.27 24.31
C PHE A 94 -21.16 -14.97 23.85
N HIS A 95 -21.12 -15.65 22.70
CA HIS A 95 -22.26 -16.38 22.14
C HIS A 95 -22.82 -17.49 23.04
N ASN A 96 -22.05 -17.96 24.03
CA ASN A 96 -22.49 -18.97 24.99
C ASN A 96 -23.22 -18.37 26.20
N TYR A 97 -23.12 -17.05 26.41
CA TYR A 97 -23.63 -16.37 27.60
C TYR A 97 -24.67 -15.29 27.27
N ILE A 98 -25.18 -15.24 26.03
CA ILE A 98 -26.12 -14.20 25.59
C ILE A 98 -27.36 -14.17 26.49
N GLU A 99 -27.97 -15.32 26.74
CA GLU A 99 -29.16 -15.42 27.58
C GLU A 99 -28.88 -14.89 28.99
N GLU A 100 -27.79 -15.35 29.63
CA GLU A 100 -27.42 -14.95 30.99
C GLU A 100 -27.16 -13.43 31.09
N ILE A 101 -26.47 -12.86 30.12
CA ILE A 101 -26.13 -11.43 30.09
C ILE A 101 -27.39 -10.57 29.88
N PHE A 102 -28.37 -11.03 29.09
CA PHE A 102 -29.45 -10.19 28.58
C PHE A 102 -30.87 -10.55 29.06
N LYS A 103 -31.07 -11.64 29.81
CA LYS A 103 -32.39 -12.11 30.28
C LYS A 103 -33.22 -11.06 31.02
N ASN A 104 -32.59 -10.11 31.70
CA ASN A 104 -33.29 -9.04 32.45
C ASN A 104 -33.39 -7.72 31.67
N HIS A 105 -32.84 -7.64 30.46
CA HIS A 105 -32.78 -6.42 29.66
C HIS A 105 -33.73 -6.44 28.46
N TYR A 106 -34.16 -7.63 28.03
CA TYR A 106 -35.00 -7.81 26.86
C TYR A 106 -36.14 -8.78 27.15
N LEU A 107 -37.24 -8.63 26.40
CA LEU A 107 -38.30 -9.63 26.34
C LEU A 107 -37.74 -10.93 25.76
N GLU A 108 -38.22 -12.07 26.27
CA GLU A 108 -37.79 -13.42 25.89
C GLU A 108 -37.75 -13.63 24.36
N SER A 109 -38.80 -13.24 23.65
CA SER A 109 -38.87 -13.38 22.18
C SER A 109 -37.80 -12.55 21.43
N LYS A 110 -37.44 -11.37 21.95
CA LYS A 110 -36.36 -10.55 21.37
C LYS A 110 -34.99 -11.18 21.66
N LEU A 111 -34.83 -11.75 22.86
CA LEU A 111 -33.60 -12.42 23.28
C LEU A 111 -33.31 -13.65 22.41
N GLN A 112 -34.30 -14.52 22.21
CA GLN A 112 -34.19 -15.70 21.36
C GLN A 112 -33.79 -15.35 19.92
N ASN A 113 -34.44 -14.34 19.33
CA ASN A 113 -34.09 -13.89 17.98
C ASN A 113 -32.67 -13.31 17.92
N PHE A 114 -32.28 -12.49 18.89
CA PHE A 114 -30.92 -11.93 18.95
C PHE A 114 -29.86 -13.03 19.10
N GLU A 115 -30.08 -13.99 20.00
CA GLU A 115 -29.20 -15.13 20.21
C GLU A 115 -29.03 -15.95 18.93
N TRP A 116 -30.13 -16.25 18.22
CA TRP A 116 -30.10 -16.95 16.95
C TRP A 116 -29.24 -16.20 15.91
N ILE A 117 -29.46 -14.89 15.75
CA ILE A 117 -28.68 -14.04 14.83
C ILE A 117 -27.18 -14.12 15.15
N VAL A 118 -26.82 -14.00 16.43
CA VAL A 118 -25.41 -14.02 16.85
C VAL A 118 -24.81 -15.40 16.60
N LYS A 119 -25.47 -16.48 16.99
CA LYS A 119 -24.99 -17.86 16.77
C LYS A 119 -24.79 -18.16 15.28
N GLU A 120 -25.73 -17.76 14.42
CA GLU A 120 -25.60 -17.94 12.98
C GLU A 120 -24.44 -17.11 12.40
N LYS A 121 -24.23 -15.87 12.88
CA LYS A 121 -23.06 -15.07 12.49
C LYS A 121 -21.74 -15.71 12.91
N PHE A 122 -21.66 -16.26 14.11
CA PHE A 122 -20.48 -17.00 14.59
C PHE A 122 -20.21 -18.23 13.72
N LYS A 123 -21.25 -19.02 13.43
CA LYS A 123 -21.17 -20.21 12.58
C LYS A 123 -20.71 -19.86 11.17
N GLN A 124 -21.26 -18.79 10.58
CA GLN A 124 -20.85 -18.28 9.27
C GLN A 124 -19.36 -17.88 9.27
N ILE A 125 -18.91 -17.09 10.25
CA ILE A 125 -17.52 -16.65 10.35
C ILE A 125 -16.58 -17.85 10.44
N ARG A 126 -16.86 -18.81 11.36
CA ARG A 126 -16.03 -20.01 11.53
C ARG A 126 -16.01 -20.89 10.27
N LYS A 127 -17.14 -21.04 9.59
CA LYS A 127 -17.23 -21.77 8.32
C LYS A 127 -16.34 -21.12 7.26
N ASN A 128 -16.41 -19.80 7.10
CA ASN A 128 -15.60 -19.08 6.12
C ASN A 128 -14.10 -19.20 6.42
N ILE A 129 -13.71 -19.05 7.69
CA ILE A 129 -12.33 -19.24 8.15
C ILE A 129 -11.83 -20.65 7.81
N LYS A 130 -12.63 -21.68 8.10
CA LYS A 130 -12.26 -23.09 7.88
C LYS A 130 -12.13 -23.43 6.39
N ASN A 131 -13.00 -22.85 5.56
CA ASN A 131 -13.10 -23.17 4.14
C ASN A 131 -12.20 -22.29 3.26
N PHE A 132 -11.50 -21.32 3.83
CA PHE A 132 -10.63 -20.43 3.08
C PHE A 132 -9.46 -21.20 2.46
N GLN A 133 -9.18 -20.89 1.20
CA GLN A 133 -8.02 -21.34 0.45
C GLN A 133 -7.47 -20.13 -0.31
N PHE A 134 -6.14 -20.08 -0.45
CA PHE A 134 -5.50 -19.06 -1.27
C PHE A 134 -5.77 -19.36 -2.73
N ASP A 135 -6.16 -18.32 -3.46
CA ASP A 135 -6.16 -18.34 -4.92
C ASP A 135 -4.73 -18.02 -5.39
N LEU A 136 -3.95 -19.05 -5.67
CA LEU A 136 -2.53 -18.90 -6.01
C LEU A 136 -2.30 -18.48 -7.46
N GLU A 137 -3.27 -18.68 -8.35
CA GLU A 137 -3.13 -18.43 -9.80
C GLU A 137 -3.06 -16.93 -10.12
N ASN A 138 -3.57 -16.08 -9.22
CA ASN A 138 -3.70 -14.64 -9.44
C ASN A 138 -2.77 -13.78 -8.57
N ILE A 139 -1.80 -14.35 -7.85
CA ILE A 139 -0.95 -13.59 -6.93
C ILE A 139 0.23 -12.95 -7.65
N ASN A 140 0.33 -11.62 -7.59
CA ASN A 140 1.54 -10.91 -7.98
C ASN A 140 2.39 -10.62 -6.75
N PHE A 141 3.59 -11.20 -6.68
CA PHE A 141 4.46 -11.03 -5.51
C PHE A 141 5.30 -9.73 -5.54
N LYS A 142 5.15 -8.87 -6.56
CA LYS A 142 6.03 -7.71 -6.72
C LYS A 142 5.72 -6.59 -5.73
N SER A 143 6.57 -6.42 -4.73
CA SER A 143 6.42 -5.34 -3.74
C SER A 143 6.29 -3.96 -4.40
N PRO A 144 5.27 -3.14 -4.04
CA PRO A 144 5.12 -1.77 -4.52
C PRO A 144 6.19 -0.85 -3.94
N LEU A 145 6.91 -1.33 -2.91
CA LEU A 145 8.05 -0.67 -2.29
C LEU A 145 9.37 -1.36 -2.63
N LYS A 146 9.41 -2.19 -3.68
CA LYS A 146 10.67 -2.47 -4.38
C LYS A 146 11.08 -1.17 -5.06
N VAL A 147 11.41 -0.19 -4.22
CA VAL A 147 12.00 1.08 -4.56
C VAL A 147 13.33 0.67 -5.11
N ILE A 148 13.42 0.76 -6.43
CA ILE A 148 14.55 1.27 -7.15
C ILE A 148 15.64 1.71 -6.19
N GLU A 149 16.56 0.81 -5.84
CA GLU A 149 17.81 1.25 -5.26
C GLU A 149 18.52 1.99 -6.39
N PHE A 150 18.15 3.25 -6.58
CA PHE A 150 19.01 4.17 -7.26
C PHE A 150 20.25 4.18 -6.39
N ALA A 151 21.30 3.48 -6.84
CA ALA A 151 22.63 3.72 -6.35
C ALA A 151 22.80 5.25 -6.28
N SER A 152 23.58 5.77 -5.34
CA SER A 152 23.78 7.23 -5.19
C SER A 152 24.08 7.95 -6.53
N ARG A 153 24.64 7.22 -7.50
CA ARG A 153 24.90 7.58 -8.90
C ARG A 153 23.65 7.89 -9.75
N ASP A 154 22.51 7.28 -9.46
CA ASP A 154 21.26 7.39 -10.26
C ASP A 154 20.18 8.27 -9.61
N ALA A 155 20.48 8.95 -8.49
CA ALA A 155 19.54 9.86 -7.84
C ALA A 155 18.98 10.96 -8.78
N TRP A 156 19.69 11.27 -9.88
CA TRP A 156 19.22 12.18 -10.91
C TRP A 156 18.02 11.65 -11.71
N LYS A 157 17.91 10.33 -11.91
CA LYS A 157 16.80 9.67 -12.62
C LYS A 157 15.48 9.90 -11.88
N LEU A 158 15.47 9.71 -10.55
CA LEU A 158 14.31 9.98 -9.70
C LEU A 158 13.87 11.45 -9.79
N ARG A 159 14.83 12.37 -9.77
CA ARG A 159 14.56 13.81 -9.84
C ARG A 159 13.96 14.21 -11.19
N LEU A 160 14.41 13.59 -12.26
CA LEU A 160 13.87 13.79 -13.61
C LEU A 160 12.41 13.31 -13.68
N ILE A 161 12.12 12.11 -13.16
CA ILE A 161 10.75 11.56 -13.05
C ILE A 161 9.86 12.50 -12.23
N GLN A 162 10.33 12.96 -11.05
CA GLN A 162 9.59 13.89 -10.19
C GLN A 162 9.21 15.17 -10.93
N MET A 163 10.16 15.74 -11.68
CA MET A 163 9.89 16.93 -12.49
C MET A 163 8.87 16.64 -13.60
N TYR A 164 9.05 15.56 -14.35
CA TYR A 164 8.18 15.18 -15.46
C TYR A 164 6.72 14.98 -15.01
N TYR A 165 6.50 14.18 -13.96
CA TYR A 165 5.16 13.93 -13.42
C TYR A 165 4.56 15.15 -12.73
N GLY A 166 5.37 15.98 -12.10
CA GLY A 166 4.92 17.28 -11.57
C GLY A 166 4.29 18.11 -12.67
N ILE A 167 4.99 18.30 -13.79
CA ILE A 167 4.49 19.06 -14.96
C ILE A 167 3.26 18.40 -15.57
N LYS A 168 3.28 17.08 -15.75
CA LYS A 168 2.14 16.32 -16.29
C LYS A 168 0.89 16.50 -15.44
N LYS A 169 1.02 16.51 -14.10
CA LYS A 169 -0.08 16.76 -13.17
C LYS A 169 -0.66 18.18 -13.29
N LEU A 170 0.18 19.16 -13.64
CA LEU A 170 -0.29 20.53 -13.91
C LEU A 170 -0.91 20.71 -15.30
N ASN A 171 -0.79 19.69 -16.15
CA ASN A 171 -1.27 19.72 -17.53
C ASN A 171 -0.68 20.91 -18.34
N ILE A 172 0.60 21.24 -18.12
CA ILE A 172 1.30 22.33 -18.83
C ILE A 172 2.37 21.79 -19.76
N LYS A 173 2.56 22.44 -20.92
CA LYS A 173 3.58 22.06 -21.92
C LYS A 173 4.97 22.63 -21.63
N SER A 174 5.02 23.73 -20.89
CA SER A 174 6.25 24.38 -20.44
C SER A 174 6.06 24.88 -19.01
N PHE A 175 7.16 25.00 -18.29
CA PHE A 175 7.15 25.25 -16.86
C PHE A 175 8.21 26.26 -16.44
N ARG A 176 7.94 26.94 -15.34
CA ARG A 176 8.86 27.77 -14.55
C ARG A 176 9.27 27.00 -13.30
N ARG A 177 10.32 27.47 -12.65
CA ARG A 177 10.74 26.93 -11.33
C ARG A 177 9.61 27.02 -10.30
N LYS A 178 8.92 28.16 -10.26
CA LYS A 178 7.83 28.44 -9.32
C LYS A 178 6.64 27.50 -9.47
N ASP A 179 6.44 26.91 -10.64
CA ASP A 179 5.30 26.01 -10.86
C ASP A 179 5.42 24.72 -10.00
N PHE A 180 6.62 24.43 -9.44
CA PHE A 180 6.82 23.33 -8.49
C PHE A 180 6.58 23.68 -7.01
N GLU A 181 6.34 24.96 -6.65
CA GLU A 181 6.11 25.38 -5.26
C GLU A 181 4.90 24.68 -4.62
N GLN A 182 3.91 24.33 -5.44
CA GLN A 182 2.70 23.62 -5.01
C GLN A 182 2.92 22.15 -4.63
N PHE A 183 4.12 21.60 -4.89
CA PHE A 183 4.43 20.21 -4.54
C PHE A 183 5.23 20.18 -3.24
N GLU A 184 4.59 19.79 -2.14
CA GLU A 184 5.21 19.72 -0.80
C GLU A 184 6.52 18.89 -0.74
N HIS A 185 6.70 17.95 -1.66
CA HIS A 185 7.87 17.07 -1.73
C HIS A 185 9.00 17.60 -2.63
N ILE A 186 8.80 18.73 -3.33
CA ILE A 186 9.76 19.32 -4.26
C ILE A 186 10.19 20.69 -3.74
N ASN A 187 11.40 20.78 -3.18
CA ASN A 187 11.97 22.05 -2.77
C ASN A 187 12.49 22.84 -3.98
N LEU A 188 12.12 24.12 -4.10
CA LEU A 188 12.61 25.03 -5.14
C LEU A 188 14.13 25.12 -5.26
N ARG A 189 14.85 25.04 -4.14
CA ARG A 189 16.32 25.02 -4.10
C ARG A 189 16.84 23.81 -4.85
N ASN A 190 16.16 22.68 -4.74
CA ASN A 190 16.51 21.47 -5.46
C ASN A 190 16.26 21.64 -6.96
N ILE A 191 15.09 22.14 -7.37
CA ILE A 191 14.76 22.40 -8.79
C ILE A 191 15.78 23.33 -9.44
N THR A 192 16.19 24.37 -8.73
CA THR A 192 17.22 25.33 -9.19
C THR A 192 18.55 24.63 -9.48
N GLY A 193 18.93 23.64 -8.67
CA GLY A 193 20.13 22.83 -8.89
C GLY A 193 19.96 21.68 -9.91
N TRP A 194 18.73 21.26 -10.22
CA TRP A 194 18.45 20.16 -11.14
C TRP A 194 18.37 20.63 -12.59
N ILE A 195 17.70 21.76 -12.84
CA ILE A 195 17.48 22.27 -14.20
C ILE A 195 18.79 22.38 -15.00
N PRO A 196 19.86 23.03 -14.52
CA PRO A 196 21.11 23.12 -15.29
C PRO A 196 21.71 21.74 -15.60
N LYS A 197 21.60 20.78 -14.68
CA LYS A 197 22.13 19.42 -14.88
C LYS A 197 21.36 18.67 -15.96
N PHE A 198 20.05 18.87 -16.03
CA PHE A 198 19.20 18.25 -17.05
C PHE A 198 19.31 18.96 -18.41
N GLN A 199 19.53 20.28 -18.41
CA GLN A 199 19.86 21.01 -19.64
C GLN A 199 21.20 20.58 -20.23
N ASN A 200 22.25 20.44 -19.40
CA ASN A 200 23.56 19.94 -19.85
C ASN A 200 23.51 18.51 -20.41
N LYS A 201 22.46 17.74 -20.06
CA LYS A 201 22.18 16.40 -20.57
C LYS A 201 21.19 16.39 -21.74
N ASN A 202 20.81 17.55 -22.28
CA ASN A 202 19.80 17.72 -23.33
C ASN A 202 18.43 17.11 -23.01
N LEU A 203 18.08 16.95 -21.72
CA LEU A 203 16.79 16.38 -21.30
C LEU A 203 15.69 17.44 -21.18
N ILE A 204 16.12 18.69 -20.98
CA ILE A 204 15.26 19.85 -20.80
C ILE A 204 15.86 20.98 -21.61
N GLU A 205 15.03 21.78 -22.25
CA GLU A 205 15.44 22.94 -23.04
C GLU A 205 14.62 24.18 -22.67
N ILE A 206 15.10 25.34 -23.11
CA ILE A 206 14.38 26.60 -22.94
C ILE A 206 13.28 26.65 -23.99
N ALA A 207 12.01 26.72 -23.54
CA ALA A 207 10.85 26.67 -24.42
C ALA A 207 10.58 28.00 -25.15
N LYS A 208 10.99 29.13 -24.57
CA LYS A 208 10.88 30.49 -25.14
C LYS A 208 12.05 31.38 -24.68
N PRO A 209 12.72 32.14 -25.55
CA PRO A 209 13.82 33.01 -25.13
C PRO A 209 13.35 34.41 -24.65
N ILE A 210 13.89 34.80 -23.48
CA ILE A 210 14.51 36.08 -23.09
C ILE A 210 13.70 37.40 -23.07
N THR A 211 12.58 37.59 -23.80
CA THR A 211 11.81 38.86 -23.67
C THR A 211 10.86 38.89 -22.48
N SER A 212 10.52 37.74 -21.91
CA SER A 212 9.79 37.68 -20.64
C SER A 212 10.75 37.75 -19.46
N GLN A 213 10.37 38.48 -18.41
CA GLN A 213 11.04 38.50 -17.10
C GLN A 213 11.30 37.09 -16.50
N TYR A 214 10.67 36.05 -17.07
CA TYR A 214 10.74 34.66 -16.62
C TYR A 214 11.29 33.73 -17.70
N LYS A 215 12.12 32.76 -17.27
CA LYS A 215 12.58 31.64 -18.11
C LYS A 215 11.59 30.48 -18.04
N TYR A 216 11.17 29.98 -19.20
CA TYR A 216 10.34 28.79 -19.34
C TYR A 216 11.16 27.63 -19.89
N TYR A 217 10.93 26.45 -19.36
CA TYR A 217 11.59 25.22 -19.72
C TYR A 217 10.55 24.22 -20.26
N ARG A 218 11.00 23.27 -21.08
CA ARG A 218 10.20 22.10 -21.49
C ARG A 218 11.10 20.88 -21.57
N PHE A 219 10.52 19.70 -21.42
CA PHE A 219 11.24 18.47 -21.72
C PHE A 219 11.52 18.38 -23.22
N THR A 220 12.73 17.97 -23.58
CA THR A 220 13.05 17.59 -24.96
C THR A 220 12.41 16.24 -25.28
N TYR A 221 12.35 15.86 -26.55
CA TYR A 221 11.94 14.52 -26.95
C TYR A 221 12.81 13.44 -26.27
N GLU A 222 14.13 13.63 -26.28
CA GLU A 222 15.10 12.75 -25.61
C GLU A 222 14.86 12.64 -24.10
N GLY A 223 14.55 13.77 -23.44
CA GLY A 223 14.21 13.79 -22.02
C GLY A 223 12.95 12.99 -21.70
N ILE A 224 11.93 13.04 -22.56
CA ILE A 224 10.72 12.24 -22.41
C ILE A 224 11.02 10.75 -22.59
N GLU A 225 11.78 10.38 -23.62
CA GLU A 225 12.14 8.98 -23.89
C GLU A 225 13.00 8.39 -22.76
N ILE A 226 13.91 9.18 -22.19
CA ILE A 226 14.67 8.78 -21.00
C ILE A 226 13.76 8.58 -19.80
N VAL A 227 12.78 9.45 -19.57
CA VAL A 227 11.80 9.21 -18.48
C VAL A 227 11.06 7.91 -18.71
N LYS A 228 10.53 7.65 -19.91
CA LYS A 228 9.86 6.39 -20.24
C LYS A 228 10.77 5.17 -20.09
N LYS A 229 12.05 5.29 -20.46
CA LYS A 229 13.03 4.23 -20.28
C LYS A 229 13.27 3.95 -18.80
N ILE A 230 13.43 4.99 -17.98
CA ILE A 230 13.56 4.84 -16.52
C ILE A 230 12.26 4.23 -15.97
N GLU A 231 11.08 4.64 -16.44
CA GLU A 231 9.82 4.00 -16.05
C GLU A 231 9.81 2.52 -16.43
N LYS A 232 10.30 2.12 -17.61
CA LYS A 232 10.42 0.71 -17.98
C LYS A 232 11.38 -0.05 -17.06
N GLU A 233 12.61 0.42 -16.95
CA GLU A 233 13.67 -0.17 -16.11
C GLU A 233 13.26 -0.32 -14.64
N TYR A 234 12.45 0.61 -14.13
CA TYR A 234 12.29 0.76 -12.69
C TYR A 234 10.84 0.72 -12.19
N ILE A 235 9.87 0.91 -13.07
CA ILE A 235 8.42 0.85 -12.77
C ILE A 235 7.76 -0.30 -13.55
N TYR A 236 8.28 -0.70 -14.72
CA TYR A 236 7.60 -1.57 -15.69
C TYR A 236 8.32 -2.89 -16.07
N GLU A 237 9.45 -3.26 -15.45
CA GLU A 237 9.94 -4.66 -15.40
C GLU A 237 8.98 -5.54 -14.55
N SER A 238 7.69 -5.49 -14.87
CA SER A 238 6.58 -6.29 -14.33
C SER A 238 5.50 -6.57 -15.36
N LYS A 239 5.75 -6.34 -16.65
CA LYS A 239 4.77 -6.65 -17.69
C LYS A 239 5.31 -7.32 -18.95
N GLU A 240 6.60 -7.66 -19.00
CA GLU A 240 7.13 -8.48 -20.09
C GLU A 240 8.04 -9.55 -19.49
N GLU A 241 7.45 -10.69 -19.12
CA GLU A 241 7.93 -12.04 -19.47
C GLU A 241 6.87 -13.07 -19.03
N ILE A 242 6.37 -13.80 -20.05
CA ILE A 242 5.33 -14.85 -20.15
C ILE A 242 3.88 -14.34 -20.29
#